data_AF-A0AA85IUK7-F1
#
_entry.id   AF-A0AA85IUK7-F1
#
_cell.length_a   1.000
_cell.length_b   1.000
_cell.length_c   1.000
_cell.angle_alpha   90.00
_cell.angle_beta   90.00
_cell.angle_gamma   90.00
#
_symmetry.space_group_name_H-M   'P 1'
#
loop_
_entity.id
_entity.type
_entity.pdbx_description
1 polymer ?
#
loop_
_entity_poly.entity_id
_entity_poly.type
_entity_poly.pdbx_seq_one_letter_code
_entity_poly.pdbx_strand_id
1 'polypeptide(L)'
;MAPAPSLDEHLPNEQLFATEEADQTECTPVDSVRNVVYRCKLNMTNTRILLEELRPHHRELPTDPRTLMRTKDFFERRAVGTGIYVHIGLRRQILSRLQIVRYEVSVPIALQLNIDGAPIFNNSKLQMWPIQGKLLLSGCDKVFLVGV
;
A
#
# COMPACT_ATOMS: atom_id res chain seq x y z
N MET A 1 14.85 29.93 -49.19
CA MET A 1 13.39 29.66 -49.17
C MET A 1 13.22 28.16 -49.29
N ALA A 2 13.20 27.46 -48.15
CA ALA A 2 13.00 26.02 -48.07
C ALA A 2 11.56 25.78 -47.58
N PRO A 3 10.85 24.75 -48.08
CA PRO A 3 9.46 24.52 -47.71
C PRO A 3 9.36 24.04 -46.26
N ALA A 4 8.32 24.49 -45.58
CA ALA A 4 7.97 23.99 -44.24
C ALA A 4 7.56 22.51 -44.33
N PRO A 5 8.13 21.60 -43.53
CA PRO A 5 7.64 20.24 -43.44
C PRO A 5 6.30 20.20 -42.68
N SER A 6 5.33 19.52 -43.29
CA SER A 6 3.95 19.35 -42.90
C SER A 6 3.77 18.52 -41.63
N LEU A 7 2.74 18.89 -40.86
CA LEU A 7 2.14 18.13 -39.76
C LEU A 7 1.67 16.75 -40.25
N ASP A 8 2.37 15.72 -39.84
CA ASP A 8 1.79 14.42 -39.53
C ASP A 8 2.47 13.90 -38.25
N GLU A 9 1.85 14.27 -37.13
CA GLU A 9 2.01 13.58 -35.87
C GLU A 9 1.46 12.16 -36.04
N HIS A 10 2.37 11.18 -36.12
CA HIS A 10 2.03 9.79 -35.83
C HIS A 10 2.96 9.28 -34.75
N LEU A 11 2.67 9.71 -33.53
CA LEU A 11 3.07 9.02 -32.31
C LEU A 11 2.28 7.69 -32.29
N PRO A 12 2.91 6.51 -32.33
CA PRO A 12 2.18 5.28 -32.12
C PRO A 12 1.80 5.19 -30.64
N ASN A 13 0.57 5.62 -30.36
CA ASN A 13 -0.16 5.29 -29.16
C ASN A 13 -0.84 3.95 -29.44
N GLU A 14 -0.30 2.87 -28.87
CA GLU A 14 -1.01 1.64 -28.47
C GLU A 14 0.01 0.52 -28.21
N GLN A 15 0.56 0.50 -26.99
CA GLN A 15 0.83 -0.72 -26.25
C GLN A 15 1.01 -0.37 -24.76
N LEU A 16 0.06 0.41 -24.23
CA LEU A 16 -0.40 0.32 -22.84
C LEU A 16 -1.51 -0.73 -22.79
N PHE A 17 -1.21 -1.94 -23.24
CA PHE A 17 -1.86 -3.11 -22.68
C PHE A 17 -0.89 -3.62 -21.63
N ALA A 18 -1.02 -3.06 -20.42
CA ALA A 18 -0.77 -3.87 -19.26
C ALA A 18 -1.70 -5.06 -19.42
N THR A 19 -1.15 -6.18 -19.86
CA THR A 19 -1.86 -7.45 -19.79
C THR A 19 -2.20 -7.59 -18.32
N GLU A 20 -3.47 -7.34 -17.99
CA GLU A 20 -4.12 -7.93 -16.83
C GLU A 20 -4.14 -9.43 -17.11
N GLU A 21 -2.95 -10.05 -17.04
CA GLU A 21 -2.81 -11.45 -16.68
C GLU A 21 -3.35 -11.50 -15.25
N ALA A 22 -4.66 -11.69 -15.16
CA ALA A 22 -5.29 -12.18 -13.95
C ALA A 22 -4.55 -13.48 -13.62
N ASP A 23 -3.59 -13.36 -12.71
CA ASP A 23 -2.86 -14.47 -12.12
C ASP A 23 -3.93 -15.45 -11.63
N GLN A 24 -4.13 -16.52 -12.40
CA GLN A 24 -4.94 -17.67 -11.98
C GLN A 24 -4.12 -18.42 -10.94
N THR A 25 -3.84 -17.77 -9.82
CA THR A 25 -3.24 -18.42 -8.67
C THR A 25 -4.31 -19.36 -8.12
N GLU A 26 -4.04 -20.66 -8.22
CA GLU A 26 -4.82 -21.70 -7.56
C GLU A 26 -5.05 -21.30 -6.10
N CYS A 27 -6.32 -21.18 -5.67
CA CYS A 27 -6.63 -20.66 -4.34
C CYS A 27 -6.23 -21.67 -3.26
N THR A 28 -5.14 -21.42 -2.55
CA THR A 28 -4.67 -22.33 -1.50
C THR A 28 -5.58 -22.24 -0.25
N PRO A 29 -5.57 -23.25 0.64
CA PRO A 29 -6.25 -23.15 1.95
C PRO A 29 -5.79 -21.93 2.75
N VAL A 30 -4.50 -21.56 2.63
CA VAL A 30 -3.92 -20.36 3.25
C VAL A 30 -4.57 -19.10 2.69
N ASP A 31 -4.78 -19.02 1.37
CA ASP A 31 -5.44 -17.87 0.73
C ASP A 31 -6.92 -17.77 1.12
N SER A 32 -7.60 -18.90 1.23
CA SER A 32 -9.00 -18.95 1.69
C SER A 32 -9.15 -18.43 3.11
N VAL A 33 -8.32 -18.92 4.04
CA VAL A 33 -8.34 -18.46 5.44
C VAL A 33 -7.94 -16.98 5.53
N ARG A 34 -6.94 -16.54 4.78
CA ARG A 34 -6.54 -15.13 4.67
C ARG A 34 -7.71 -14.26 4.20
N ASN A 35 -8.46 -14.70 3.19
CA ASN A 35 -9.63 -13.96 2.69
C ASN A 35 -10.74 -13.86 3.74
N VAL A 36 -11.02 -14.94 4.48
CA VAL A 36 -11.98 -14.90 5.60
C VAL A 36 -11.55 -13.88 6.65
N VAL A 37 -10.28 -13.88 7.05
CA VAL A 37 -9.74 -12.92 8.01
C VAL A 37 -9.95 -11.48 7.54
N TYR A 38 -9.67 -11.18 6.26
CA TYR A 38 -9.89 -9.86 5.67
C TYR A 38 -11.37 -9.47 5.63
N ARG A 39 -12.25 -10.36 5.15
CA ARG A 39 -13.69 -10.09 5.00
C ARG A 39 -14.38 -9.89 6.35
N CYS A 40 -14.02 -10.70 7.34
CA CYS A 40 -14.58 -10.65 8.69
C CYS A 40 -13.87 -9.62 9.59
N LYS A 41 -12.79 -8.98 9.10
CA LYS A 41 -11.98 -8.01 9.86
C LYS A 41 -11.52 -8.56 11.20
N LEU A 42 -11.08 -9.82 11.22
CA LEU A 42 -10.63 -10.47 12.45
C LEU A 42 -9.36 -9.77 12.95
N ASN A 43 -9.31 -9.50 14.25
CA ASN A 43 -8.09 -9.00 14.89
C ASN A 43 -7.04 -10.13 15.04
N MET A 44 -5.83 -9.78 15.47
CA MET A 44 -4.74 -10.75 15.62
C MET A 44 -5.07 -11.89 16.60
N THR A 45 -5.78 -11.60 17.69
CA THR A 45 -6.18 -12.60 18.69
C THR A 45 -7.17 -13.60 18.12
N ASN A 46 -8.23 -13.12 17.46
CA ASN A 46 -9.25 -13.98 16.86
C ASN A 46 -8.67 -14.78 15.69
N THR A 47 -7.78 -14.16 14.90
CA THR A 47 -7.06 -14.87 13.82
C THR A 47 -6.16 -15.97 14.39
N ARG A 48 -5.54 -15.74 15.56
CA ARG A 48 -4.72 -16.76 16.23
C ARG A 48 -5.56 -17.95 16.66
N ILE A 49 -6.67 -17.71 17.34
CA ILE A 49 -7.60 -18.75 17.76
C ILE A 49 -8.08 -19.55 16.55
N LEU A 50 -8.49 -18.87 15.47
CA LEU A 50 -8.90 -19.52 14.23
C LEU A 50 -7.81 -20.43 13.65
N LEU A 51 -6.56 -19.96 13.61
CA LEU A 51 -5.44 -20.75 13.12
C LEU A 51 -5.15 -21.95 14.02
N GLU A 52 -5.21 -21.78 15.34
CA GLU A 52 -5.02 -22.85 16.32
C GLU A 52 -6.07 -23.98 16.15
N GLU A 53 -7.34 -23.62 15.92
CA GLU A 53 -8.43 -24.59 15.69
C GLU A 53 -8.37 -25.29 14.32
N LEU A 54 -7.91 -24.60 13.27
CA LEU A 54 -7.87 -25.16 11.92
C LEU A 54 -6.62 -25.99 11.63
N ARG A 55 -5.50 -25.72 12.33
CA ARG A 55 -4.20 -26.37 12.08
C ARG A 55 -4.20 -27.90 12.21
N PRO A 56 -4.97 -28.55 13.11
CA PRO A 56 -5.08 -30.01 13.15
C PRO A 56 -5.56 -30.62 11.83
N HIS A 57 -6.37 -29.88 11.07
CA HIS A 57 -6.96 -30.29 9.80
C HIS A 57 -6.16 -29.77 8.59
N HIS A 58 -5.47 -28.64 8.75
CA HIS A 58 -4.70 -27.95 7.71
C HIS A 58 -3.31 -27.59 8.24
N ARG A 59 -2.35 -28.52 8.12
CA ARG A 59 -0.99 -28.36 8.66
C ARG A 59 -0.15 -27.30 7.93
N GLU A 60 -0.55 -26.96 6.71
CA GLU A 60 0.02 -25.89 5.89
C GLU A 60 -0.28 -24.48 6.42
N LEU A 61 -1.27 -24.34 7.32
CA LEU A 61 -1.59 -23.04 7.91
C LEU A 61 -0.48 -22.57 8.86
N PRO A 62 -0.11 -21.28 8.83
CA PRO A 62 0.90 -20.75 9.73
C PRO A 62 0.40 -20.72 11.18
N THR A 63 1.33 -20.89 12.11
CA THR A 63 1.04 -20.76 13.55
C THR A 63 0.81 -19.30 13.96
N ASP A 64 1.48 -18.36 13.30
CA ASP A 64 1.37 -16.94 13.61
C ASP A 64 0.42 -16.24 12.61
N PRO A 65 -0.64 -15.55 13.08
CA PRO A 65 -1.46 -14.67 12.28
C PRO A 65 -0.69 -13.69 11.40
N ARG A 66 0.47 -13.22 11.85
CA ARG A 66 1.32 -12.29 11.08
C ARG A 66 1.89 -12.95 9.84
N THR A 67 2.20 -14.24 9.90
CA THR A 67 2.65 -15.02 8.75
C THR A 67 1.49 -15.26 7.78
N LEU A 68 0.28 -15.50 8.29
CA LEU A 68 -0.92 -15.55 7.44
C LEU A 68 -1.12 -14.21 6.73
N MET A 69 -1.06 -13.11 7.47
CA MET A 69 -1.35 -11.76 7.00
C MET A 69 -0.16 -11.06 6.35
N ARG A 70 0.91 -11.80 6.02
CA ARG A 70 2.18 -11.25 5.56
C ARG A 70 1.95 -10.26 4.42
N THR A 71 2.23 -9.00 4.69
CA THR A 71 2.27 -7.95 3.67
C THR A 71 3.43 -8.26 2.73
N LYS A 72 3.26 -8.08 1.42
CA LYS A 72 4.39 -8.17 0.47
C LYS A 72 5.51 -7.25 0.96
N ASP A 73 6.66 -7.84 1.30
CA ASP A 73 7.79 -7.19 1.97
C ASP A 73 8.67 -6.32 1.04
N PHE A 74 8.30 -6.19 -0.23
CA PHE A 74 9.13 -5.45 -1.18
C PHE A 74 8.75 -3.97 -1.17
N PHE A 75 9.39 -3.22 -0.27
CA PHE A 75 9.43 -1.77 -0.35
C PHE A 75 10.77 -1.34 -0.96
N GLU A 76 10.71 -0.39 -1.89
CA GLU A 76 11.90 0.25 -2.41
C GLU A 76 12.58 1.03 -1.26
N ARG A 77 13.82 0.66 -0.96
CA ARG A 77 14.64 1.26 0.10
C ARG A 77 15.67 2.18 -0.53
N ARG A 78 15.81 3.38 0.00
CA ARG A 78 16.81 4.36 -0.43
C ARG A 78 17.67 4.78 0.75
N ALA A 79 18.98 4.84 0.57
CA ALA A 79 19.86 5.40 1.60
C ALA A 79 19.64 6.92 1.67
N VAL A 80 19.47 7.46 2.87
CA VAL A 80 19.32 8.90 3.12
C VAL A 80 20.20 9.28 4.30
N GLY A 81 21.35 9.92 4.01
CA GLY A 81 22.36 10.21 5.03
C GLY A 81 22.86 8.93 5.71
N THR A 82 22.75 8.88 7.04
CA THR A 82 23.07 7.69 7.85
C THR A 82 21.89 6.73 8.05
N GLY A 83 20.74 7.01 7.41
CA GLY A 83 19.49 6.28 7.56
C GLY A 83 19.03 5.57 6.28
N ILE A 84 17.89 4.90 6.39
CA ILE A 84 17.21 4.23 5.29
C ILE A 84 15.81 4.81 5.19
N TYR A 85 15.44 5.25 4.00
CA TYR A 85 14.10 5.66 3.64
C TYR A 85 13.35 4.53 2.95
N VAL A 86 12.09 4.34 3.34
CA VAL A 86 11.16 3.38 2.77
C VAL A 86 9.97 4.14 2.18
N HIS A 87 9.79 4.06 0.85
CA HIS A 87 8.65 4.71 0.21
C HIS A 87 7.41 3.81 0.21
N ILE A 88 6.32 4.27 0.82
CA ILE A 88 5.04 3.56 0.84
C ILE A 88 4.14 3.99 -0.33
N GLY A 89 4.25 5.23 -0.79
CA GLY A 89 3.54 5.72 -1.98
C GLY A 89 2.51 6.81 -1.72
N LEU A 90 2.85 8.07 -2.00
CA LEU A 90 1.91 9.19 -1.86
C LEU A 90 0.71 9.05 -2.82
N ARG A 91 0.98 8.86 -4.11
CA ARG A 91 -0.04 8.74 -5.16
C ARG A 91 -1.07 7.66 -4.84
N ARG A 92 -0.60 6.46 -4.45
CA ARG A 92 -1.46 5.33 -4.10
C ARG A 92 -2.41 5.68 -2.95
N GLN A 93 -1.88 6.32 -1.91
CA GLN A 93 -2.67 6.68 -0.73
C GLN A 93 -3.72 7.75 -1.06
N ILE A 94 -3.35 8.77 -1.86
CA ILE A 94 -4.29 9.80 -2.32
C ILE A 94 -5.43 9.16 -3.12
N LEU A 95 -5.11 8.35 -4.14
CA LEU A 95 -6.12 7.71 -4.99
C LEU A 95 -7.08 6.83 -4.20
N SER A 96 -6.55 6.01 -3.27
CA SER A 96 -7.39 5.18 -2.41
C SER A 96 -8.34 6.02 -1.55
N ARG A 97 -7.92 7.20 -1.08
CA ARG A 97 -8.77 8.09 -0.30
C ARG A 97 -9.82 8.80 -1.15
N LEU A 98 -9.48 9.24 -2.37
CA LEU A 98 -10.43 9.86 -3.28
C LEU A 98 -11.56 8.91 -3.70
N GLN A 99 -11.26 7.62 -3.86
CA GLN A 99 -12.27 6.59 -4.12
C GLN A 99 -13.31 6.48 -3.00
N ILE A 100 -12.94 6.73 -1.74
CA ILE A 100 -13.86 6.67 -0.60
C ILE A 100 -14.92 7.77 -0.67
N VAL A 101 -14.53 8.97 -1.12
CA VAL A 101 -15.40 10.17 -1.08
C VAL A 101 -16.11 10.41 -2.42
N ARG A 102 -15.86 9.58 -3.45
CA ARG A 102 -16.38 9.75 -4.83
C ARG A 102 -16.20 11.19 -5.33
N TYR A 103 -15.03 11.75 -5.05
CA TYR A 103 -14.74 13.16 -5.33
C TYR A 103 -14.42 13.35 -6.81
N GLU A 104 -15.07 14.34 -7.46
CA GLU A 104 -14.70 14.77 -8.81
C GLU A 104 -13.40 15.58 -8.75
N VAL A 105 -12.43 15.20 -9.59
CA VAL A 105 -11.03 15.70 -9.57
C VAL A 105 -10.90 17.14 -10.13
N SER A 106 -11.98 17.90 -10.15
CA SER A 106 -12.04 19.24 -10.74
C SER A 106 -11.55 20.35 -9.81
N VAL A 107 -11.15 20.01 -8.58
CA VAL A 107 -10.82 20.96 -7.51
C VAL A 107 -9.45 20.66 -6.91
N PRO A 108 -8.64 21.70 -6.59
CA PRO A 108 -7.33 21.51 -5.99
C PRO A 108 -7.41 20.73 -4.67
N ILE A 109 -6.57 19.71 -4.56
CA ILE A 109 -6.47 18.89 -3.35
C ILE A 109 -5.35 19.46 -2.48
N ALA A 110 -5.72 19.97 -1.31
CA ALA A 110 -4.75 20.38 -0.30
C ALA A 110 -4.28 19.17 0.52
N LEU A 111 -2.96 19.04 0.66
CA LEU A 111 -2.28 17.96 1.38
C LEU A 111 -1.49 18.56 2.54
N GLN A 112 -1.71 18.06 3.74
CA GLN A 112 -0.86 18.33 4.89
C GLN A 112 0.11 17.18 5.07
N LEU A 113 1.41 17.48 5.11
CA LEU A 113 2.47 16.53 5.40
C LEU A 113 3.06 16.81 6.79
N ASN A 114 3.32 15.75 7.53
CA ASN A 114 4.05 15.80 8.79
C ASN A 114 5.22 14.82 8.74
N ILE A 115 6.37 15.26 9.24
CA ILE A 115 7.59 14.47 9.35
C ILE A 115 8.05 14.65 10.79
N ASP A 116 7.87 13.61 11.61
CA ASP A 116 8.22 13.63 13.02
C ASP A 116 9.25 12.55 13.32
N GLY A 117 10.14 12.78 14.28
CA GLY A 117 11.19 11.85 14.68
C GLY A 117 10.89 11.27 16.05
N ALA A 118 10.68 9.96 16.12
CA ALA A 118 10.43 9.26 17.38
C ALA A 118 11.52 8.19 17.65
N PRO A 119 12.00 8.06 18.90
CA PRO A 119 12.89 6.97 19.26
C PRO A 119 12.17 5.63 19.10
N ILE A 120 12.83 4.65 18.48
CA ILE A 120 12.23 3.32 18.25
C ILE A 120 12.03 2.58 19.58
N PHE A 121 12.92 2.82 20.55
CA PHE A 121 12.88 2.26 21.90
C PHE A 121 13.24 3.33 22.92
N ASN A 122 12.71 3.23 24.14
CA ASN A 122 12.84 4.26 25.20
C ASN A 122 14.28 4.70 25.53
N ASN A 123 15.31 3.95 25.13
CA ASN A 123 16.74 4.29 25.35
C ASN A 123 17.61 4.11 24.08
N SER A 124 17.02 4.09 22.89
CA SER A 124 17.78 3.92 21.64
C SER A 124 18.17 5.25 21.03
N LYS A 125 19.38 5.31 20.45
CA LYS A 125 19.79 6.40 19.54
C LYS A 125 19.14 6.28 18.16
N LEU A 126 18.51 5.14 17.86
CA LEU A 126 17.78 4.94 16.61
C LEU A 126 16.44 5.67 16.68
N GLN A 127 16.20 6.48 15.65
CA GLN A 127 14.96 7.20 15.44
C GLN A 127 14.26 6.69 14.19
N MET A 128 12.94 6.66 14.23
CA MET A 128 12.07 6.45 13.08
C MET A 128 11.45 7.79 12.72
N TRP A 129 11.41 8.10 11.42
CA TRP A 129 10.89 9.36 10.91
C TRP A 129 9.66 9.15 10.03
N PRO A 130 8.48 8.82 10.60
CA PRO A 130 7.28 8.64 9.79
C PRO A 130 6.92 9.91 9.01
N ILE A 131 6.84 9.76 7.68
CA ILE A 131 6.24 10.76 6.80
C ILE A 131 4.75 10.44 6.70
N GLN A 132 3.93 11.31 7.27
CA GLN A 132 2.48 11.17 7.30
C GLN A 132 1.83 12.20 6.39
N GLY A 133 0.75 11.81 5.73
CA GLY A 133 -0.08 12.67 4.91
C GLY A 133 -1.52 12.71 5.41
N LYS A 134 -2.17 13.86 5.24
CA LYS A 134 -3.60 14.05 5.45
C LYS A 134 -4.16 14.88 4.32
N LEU A 135 -5.23 14.39 3.70
CA LEU A 135 -5.98 15.17 2.73
C LEU A 135 -6.87 16.17 3.46
N LEU A 136 -6.80 17.44 3.08
CA LEU A 136 -7.64 18.49 3.63
C LEU A 136 -8.96 18.57 2.84
N LEU A 137 -9.67 17.44 2.81
CA LEU A 137 -10.95 17.28 2.13
C LEU A 137 -12.00 16.81 3.14
N SER A 138 -13.21 17.38 3.05
CA SER A 138 -14.36 16.92 3.83
C SER A 138 -14.62 15.43 3.60
N GLY A 139 -14.75 14.66 4.67
CA GLY A 139 -14.91 13.20 4.59
C GLY A 139 -13.60 12.39 4.46
N CYS A 140 -12.44 13.07 4.43
CA CYS A 140 -11.11 12.47 4.29
C CYS A 140 -10.19 12.83 5.49
N ASP A 141 -10.64 12.53 6.70
CA ASP A 141 -9.97 12.91 7.96
C ASP A 141 -8.79 12.01 8.34
N LYS A 142 -8.72 10.80 7.78
CA LYS A 142 -7.73 9.78 8.15
C LYS A 142 -6.33 10.09 7.63
N VAL A 143 -5.39 10.18 8.56
CA VAL A 143 -3.95 10.22 8.29
C VAL A 143 -3.51 8.92 7.63
N PHE A 144 -2.51 9.00 6.75
CA PHE A 144 -1.91 7.85 6.07
C PHE A 144 -0.39 7.98 6.01
N LEU A 145 0.30 6.85 5.96
CA LEU A 145 1.75 6.80 5.80
C LEU A 145 2.14 7.03 4.34
N VAL A 146 3.11 7.90 4.11
CA VAL A 146 3.75 8.19 2.83
C VAL A 146 5.10 7.47 2.74
N GLY A 147 5.82 7.41 3.85
CA GLY A 147 7.10 6.72 3.99
C GLY A 147 7.60 6.76 5.42
N VAL A 148 8.75 6.14 5.65
CA VAL A 148 9.46 6.06 6.94
C VAL A 148 10.96 6.18 6.70
#